data_AF-A0A7V1AFX0-F1
#
_entry.id   AF-A0A7V1AFX0-F1
#
_cell.length_a   1.000
_cell.length_b   1.000
_cell.length_c   1.000
_cell.angle_alpha   90.00
_cell.angle_beta   90.00
_cell.angle_gamma   90.00
#
_symmetry.space_group_name_H-M   'P 1'
#
loop_
_entity.id
_entity.type
_entity.pdbx_description
1 polymer ?
#
loop_
_entity_poly.entity_id
_entity_poly.type
_entity_poly.pdbx_seq_one_letter_code
_entity_poly.pdbx_strand_id
1 'polypeptide(L)'
;MSLICKIADELYVPAEMLEDALSKSRILVRHISLHKKDGARRKVYQPSKKLKLIQYWLINNVFQHLIVHESATAYLSGISIKDNAKKHQKNKYLLKLDFKNFFPSIKYSDFKPIITEWHKRENMIYAMKELLDIVRKSCFYKYDKLPIGYRRLSR
;
A
#
# COMPACT_ATOMS: atom_id res chain seq x y z
N MET A 1 -16.00 -12.77 14.95
CA MET A 1 -14.53 -12.66 15.00
C MET A 1 -14.15 -11.27 14.51
N SER A 2 -13.34 -10.51 15.24
CA SER A 2 -12.82 -9.22 14.73
C SER A 2 -11.81 -9.47 13.61
N LEU A 3 -11.62 -8.50 12.72
CA LEU A 3 -10.62 -8.60 11.65
C LEU A 3 -9.21 -8.77 12.23
N ILE A 4 -8.88 -8.10 13.34
CA ILE A 4 -7.55 -8.22 13.93
C ILE A 4 -7.27 -9.63 14.49
N CYS A 5 -8.27 -10.27 15.11
CA CYS A 5 -8.17 -11.66 15.54
C CYS A 5 -7.97 -12.59 14.34
N LYS A 6 -8.76 -12.40 13.26
CA LYS A 6 -8.59 -13.19 12.03
C LYS A 6 -7.17 -13.06 11.45
N ILE A 7 -6.62 -11.85 11.39
CA ILE A 7 -5.25 -11.61 10.92
C ILE A 7 -4.24 -12.30 11.85
N ALA A 8 -4.44 -12.19 13.16
CA ALA A 8 -3.57 -12.79 14.17
C ALA A 8 -3.53 -14.32 14.06
N ASP A 9 -4.70 -14.94 13.93
CA ASP A 9 -4.88 -16.39 13.77
C ASP A 9 -4.20 -16.90 12.51
N GLU A 10 -4.43 -16.26 11.35
CA GLU A 10 -3.83 -16.66 10.08
C GLU A 10 -2.30 -16.48 10.01
N LEU A 11 -1.77 -15.55 10.80
CA LEU A 11 -0.33 -15.30 10.89
C LEU A 11 0.34 -16.06 12.04
N TYR A 12 -0.42 -16.80 12.86
CA TYR A 12 0.06 -17.50 14.05
C TYR A 12 0.80 -16.56 15.02
N VAL A 13 0.23 -15.38 15.28
CA VAL A 13 0.79 -14.39 16.22
C VAL A 13 -0.28 -13.92 17.22
N PRO A 14 0.10 -13.44 18.41
CA PRO A 14 -0.88 -12.89 19.36
C PRO A 14 -1.57 -11.62 18.82
N ALA A 15 -2.90 -11.52 18.98
CA ALA A 15 -3.67 -10.36 18.54
C ALA A 15 -3.19 -9.05 19.19
N GLU A 16 -2.86 -9.09 20.49
CA GLU A 16 -2.29 -7.96 21.25
C GLU A 16 -1.04 -7.39 20.57
N MET A 17 -0.22 -8.25 19.93
CA MET A 17 0.97 -7.80 19.21
C MET A 17 0.61 -6.92 18.02
N LEU A 18 -0.47 -7.25 17.31
CA LEU A 18 -0.93 -6.50 16.15
C LEU A 18 -1.66 -5.21 16.56
N GLU A 19 -2.43 -5.26 17.65
CA GLU A 19 -3.06 -4.06 18.24
C GLU A 19 -2.02 -3.05 18.74
N ASP A 20 -0.97 -3.52 19.41
CA ASP A 20 0.21 -2.72 19.79
C ASP A 20 0.86 -2.08 18.55
N ALA A 21 0.98 -2.84 17.46
CA ALA A 21 1.55 -2.33 16.22
C ALA A 21 0.69 -1.24 15.57
N LEU A 22 -0.63 -1.36 15.62
CA LEU A 22 -1.58 -0.37 15.09
C LEU A 22 -1.63 0.89 15.95
N SER A 23 -1.64 0.76 17.28
CA SER A 23 -1.64 1.90 18.19
C SER A 23 -0.37 2.74 18.07
N LYS A 24 0.78 2.07 17.88
CA LYS A 24 2.09 2.72 17.72
C LYS A 24 2.47 3.00 16.25
N SER A 25 1.56 2.78 15.30
CA SER A 25 1.88 2.81 13.86
C SER A 25 2.41 4.16 13.37
N ARG A 26 2.02 5.26 14.03
CA ARG A 26 2.46 6.62 13.68
C ARG A 26 3.74 7.06 14.39
N ILE A 27 4.09 6.36 15.47
CA ILE A 27 5.23 6.68 16.35
C ILE A 27 6.46 5.86 15.94
N LEU A 28 6.29 4.55 15.76
CA LEU A 28 7.38 3.61 15.46
C LEU A 28 7.68 3.50 13.96
N VAL A 29 7.93 4.65 13.32
CA VAL A 29 8.31 4.72 11.91
C VAL A 29 9.71 5.27 11.79
N ARG A 30 10.64 4.46 11.25
CA ARG A 30 11.99 4.92 10.97
C ARG A 30 12.00 5.79 9.72
N HIS A 31 12.58 6.98 9.83
CA HIS A 31 12.79 7.87 8.70
C HIS A 31 14.19 7.66 8.11
N ILE A 32 14.26 7.51 6.80
CA ILE A 32 15.51 7.36 6.06
C ILE A 32 15.56 8.43 4.98
N SER A 33 16.69 9.11 4.85
CA SER A 33 16.92 10.09 3.79
C SER A 33 17.79 9.47 2.71
N LEU A 34 17.26 9.32 1.50
CA LEU A 34 17.98 8.81 0.35
C LEU A 34 18.33 9.94 -0.61
N HIS A 35 19.53 9.90 -1.20
CA HIS A 35 19.90 10.84 -2.26
C HIS A 35 19.22 10.43 -3.56
N LYS A 36 18.61 11.41 -4.23
CA LYS A 36 18.19 11.29 -5.62
C LYS A 36 19.39 11.52 -6.53
N LYS A 37 19.24 11.13 -7.80
CA LYS A 37 20.25 11.36 -8.85
C LYS A 37 20.52 12.85 -9.11
N ASP A 38 19.54 13.70 -8.86
CA ASP A 38 19.61 15.16 -9.01
C ASP A 38 20.20 15.88 -7.77
N GLY A 39 20.71 15.12 -6.78
CA GLY A 39 21.26 15.67 -5.54
C GLY A 39 20.23 15.98 -4.45
N ALA A 40 18.93 16.05 -4.78
CA ALA A 40 17.90 16.29 -3.77
C ALA A 40 17.67 15.06 -2.88
N ARG A 41 17.07 15.26 -1.70
CA ARG A 41 16.82 14.18 -0.73
C ARG A 41 15.38 13.67 -0.83
N ARG A 42 15.20 12.35 -0.76
CA ARG A 42 13.90 11.68 -0.65
C ARG A 42 13.77 11.08 0.74
N LYS A 43 12.75 11.51 1.47
CA LYS A 43 12.38 10.91 2.75
C LYS A 43 11.58 9.62 2.51
N VAL A 44 12.09 8.52 3.02
CA VAL A 44 11.49 7.19 2.98
C VAL A 44 11.11 6.77 4.40
N TYR A 45 10.03 6.02 4.50
CA TYR A 45 9.46 5.56 5.75
C TYR A 45 9.57 4.04 5.82
N GLN A 46 10.16 3.55 6.90
CA GLN A 46 10.22 2.13 7.19
C GLN A 46 9.31 1.83 8.39
N PRO A 47 8.17 1.15 8.15
CA PRO A 47 7.30 0.71 9.24
C PRO A 47 7.97 -0.39 10.07
N SER A 48 7.50 -0.55 11.30
CA SER A 48 7.95 -1.61 12.20
C SER A 48 7.70 -3.01 11.59
N LYS A 49 8.49 -4.01 12.01
CA LYS A 49 8.32 -5.39 11.54
C LYS A 49 6.89 -5.91 11.79
N LYS A 50 6.33 -5.61 12.97
CA LYS A 50 4.96 -5.98 13.35
C LYS A 50 3.93 -5.34 12.40
N LEU A 51 4.07 -4.04 12.10
CA LEU A 51 3.15 -3.35 11.20
C LEU A 51 3.24 -3.89 9.76
N LYS A 52 4.43 -4.31 9.32
CA LYS A 52 4.60 -4.97 8.02
C LYS A 52 3.83 -6.29 7.91
N LEU A 53 3.66 -7.04 9.01
CA LEU A 53 2.86 -8.27 8.98
C LEU A 53 1.41 -7.97 8.56
N ILE A 54 0.81 -6.95 9.17
CA ILE A 54 -0.54 -6.48 8.82
C ILE A 54 -0.58 -6.00 7.36
N GLN A 55 0.41 -5.21 6.92
CA GLN A 55 0.49 -4.76 5.53
C GLN A 55 0.59 -5.93 4.54
N TYR A 56 1.38 -6.96 4.84
CA TYR A 56 1.50 -8.14 3.98
C TYR A 56 0.21 -8.94 3.93
N TRP A 57 -0.45 -9.12 5.07
CA TRP A 57 -1.75 -9.75 5.11
C TRP A 57 -2.76 -8.99 4.25
N LEU A 58 -2.80 -7.66 4.35
CA LEU A 58 -3.68 -6.83 3.51
C LEU A 58 -3.34 -6.94 2.02
N ILE A 59 -2.05 -6.98 1.65
CA ILE A 59 -1.64 -7.17 0.26
C ILE A 59 -2.19 -8.49 -0.29
N ASN A 60 -2.04 -9.57 0.47
CA ASN A 60 -2.36 -10.93 0.03
C ASN A 60 -3.83 -11.32 0.23
N ASN A 61 -4.63 -10.60 0.99
CA ASN A 61 -6.03 -10.98 1.25
C ASN A 61 -7.04 -9.89 0.88
N VAL A 62 -6.57 -8.68 0.58
CA VAL A 62 -7.42 -7.53 0.26
C VAL A 62 -6.98 -6.91 -1.04
N PHE A 63 -5.76 -6.36 -1.09
CA PHE A 63 -5.34 -5.50 -2.21
C PHE A 63 -5.13 -6.25 -3.52
N GLN A 64 -4.71 -7.52 -3.47
CA GLN A 64 -4.58 -8.34 -4.68
C GLN A 64 -5.91 -8.61 -5.39
N HIS A 65 -7.06 -8.44 -4.71
CA HIS A 65 -8.39 -8.65 -5.26
C HIS A 65 -9.05 -7.36 -5.76
N LEU A 66 -8.37 -6.21 -5.59
CA LEU A 66 -8.86 -4.95 -6.14
C LEU A 66 -8.71 -4.95 -7.66
N ILE A 67 -9.72 -4.44 -8.36
CA ILE A 67 -9.66 -4.29 -9.82
C ILE A 67 -8.64 -3.20 -10.15
N VAL A 68 -7.70 -3.55 -11.03
CA VAL A 68 -6.71 -2.62 -11.58
C VAL A 68 -7.00 -2.43 -13.07
N HIS A 69 -6.94 -1.20 -13.54
CA HIS A 69 -7.13 -0.88 -14.96
C HIS A 69 -6.02 -1.52 -15.81
N GLU A 70 -6.34 -2.02 -17.00
CA GLU A 70 -5.39 -2.71 -17.90
C GLU A 70 -4.19 -1.85 -18.36
N SER A 71 -4.34 -0.53 -18.28
CA SER A 71 -3.30 0.45 -18.58
C SER A 71 -2.29 0.62 -17.44
N ALA A 72 -2.64 0.23 -16.22
CA ALA A 72 -1.72 0.27 -15.09
C ALA A 72 -0.84 -0.97 -15.11
N THR A 73 0.42 -0.80 -15.51
CA THR A 73 1.41 -1.90 -15.62
C THR A 73 2.40 -1.94 -14.46
N ALA A 74 2.47 -0.88 -13.66
CA ALA A 74 3.40 -0.77 -12.55
C ALA A 74 3.00 -1.68 -11.37
N TYR A 75 4.00 -2.30 -10.74
CA TYR A 75 3.86 -3.16 -9.55
C TYR A 75 3.00 -4.43 -9.73
N LEU A 76 2.58 -4.74 -10.96
CA LEU A 76 1.88 -5.99 -11.26
C LEU A 76 2.86 -7.15 -11.43
N SER A 77 2.51 -8.30 -10.87
CA SER A 77 3.30 -9.53 -11.05
C SER A 77 3.27 -9.97 -12.51
N GLY A 78 4.41 -10.43 -13.03
CA GLY A 78 4.53 -10.91 -14.40
C GLY A 78 4.55 -9.83 -15.49
N ILE A 79 4.44 -8.54 -15.15
CA ILE A 79 4.53 -7.43 -16.11
C ILE A 79 5.85 -6.68 -15.94
N SER A 80 6.58 -6.53 -17.04
CA SER A 80 7.85 -5.81 -17.05
C SER A 80 7.74 -4.41 -17.68
N ILE A 81 8.77 -3.59 -17.46
CA ILE A 81 8.92 -2.29 -18.14
C ILE A 81 8.95 -2.48 -19.67
N LYS A 82 9.49 -3.60 -20.15
CA LYS A 82 9.50 -3.96 -21.58
C LYS A 82 8.09 -4.18 -22.10
N ASP A 83 7.22 -4.84 -21.34
CA ASP A 83 5.84 -5.11 -21.77
C ASP A 83 5.03 -3.81 -21.83
N ASN A 84 5.25 -2.90 -20.89
CA ASN A 84 4.68 -1.55 -20.98
C ASN A 84 5.17 -0.82 -22.25
N ALA A 85 6.48 -0.84 -22.52
CA ALA A 85 7.05 -0.18 -23.70
C ALA A 85 6.53 -0.75 -25.03
N LYS A 86 6.33 -2.07 -25.12
CA LYS A 86 5.76 -2.73 -26.31
C LYS A 86 4.39 -2.18 -26.69
N LYS A 87 3.52 -1.86 -25.71
CA LYS A 87 2.19 -1.28 -25.97
C LYS A 87 2.25 0.06 -26.70
N HIS A 88 3.38 0.77 -26.62
CA HIS A 88 3.57 2.09 -27.23
C HIS A 88 4.46 2.10 -28.49
N GLN A 89 5.03 0.96 -28.89
CA GLN A 89 6.07 0.90 -29.93
C GLN A 89 5.62 1.44 -31.30
N LYS A 90 4.34 1.28 -31.65
CA LYS A 90 3.79 1.71 -32.95
C LYS A 90 3.30 3.17 -32.95
N ASN A 91 3.36 3.87 -31.81
CA ASN A 91 2.85 5.23 -31.70
C ASN A 91 3.84 6.22 -32.31
N LYS A 92 3.37 7.07 -33.23
CA LYS A 92 4.20 8.12 -33.86
C LYS A 92 4.60 9.23 -32.89
N TYR A 93 3.81 9.44 -31.84
CA TYR A 93 4.03 10.47 -30.82
C TYR A 93 3.86 9.88 -29.43
N LEU A 94 4.66 10.36 -28.47
CA LEU A 94 4.64 9.93 -27.07
C LEU A 94 4.48 11.13 -26.15
N LEU A 95 3.40 11.15 -25.37
CA LEU A 95 3.24 12.09 -24.27
C LEU A 95 3.87 11.51 -23.01
N LYS A 96 4.83 12.25 -22.43
CA LYS A 96 5.48 11.87 -21.18
C LYS A 96 5.02 12.78 -20.04
N LEU A 97 4.35 12.20 -19.06
CA LEU A 97 3.89 12.87 -17.84
C LEU A 97 4.53 12.22 -16.61
N ASP A 98 4.79 13.02 -15.59
CA ASP A 98 5.25 12.53 -14.28
C ASP A 98 4.58 13.29 -13.14
N PHE A 99 4.28 12.58 -12.05
CA PHE A 99 3.64 13.16 -10.88
C PHE A 99 4.69 13.60 -9.86
N LYS A 100 4.65 14.89 -9.50
CA LYS A 100 5.43 15.38 -8.37
C LYS A 100 4.90 14.76 -7.07
N ASN A 101 5.77 14.07 -6.35
CA ASN A 101 5.47 13.49 -5.03
C ASN A 101 4.29 12.50 -5.05
N PHE A 102 4.25 11.58 -6.02
CA PHE A 102 3.16 10.60 -6.24
C PHE A 102 2.60 9.92 -4.97
N PHE A 103 3.44 9.32 -4.12
CA PHE A 103 2.93 8.64 -2.91
C PHE A 103 2.25 9.62 -1.93
N PRO A 104 2.92 10.67 -1.44
CA PRO A 104 2.28 11.58 -0.48
C PRO A 104 1.20 12.49 -1.10
N SER A 105 1.00 12.49 -2.44
CA SER A 105 -0.19 13.10 -3.03
C SER A 105 -1.45 12.24 -2.86
N ILE A 106 -1.31 10.92 -2.67
CA ILE A 106 -2.44 10.02 -2.41
C ILE A 106 -2.85 10.12 -0.94
N LYS A 107 -4.11 10.47 -0.69
CA LYS A 107 -4.72 10.55 0.63
C LYS A 107 -5.62 9.35 0.89
N TYR A 108 -5.85 9.06 2.18
CA TYR A 108 -6.81 8.03 2.59
C TYR A 108 -8.23 8.31 2.06
N SER A 109 -8.62 9.57 1.92
CA SER A 109 -9.90 9.97 1.31
C SER A 109 -10.05 9.49 -0.13
N ASP A 110 -8.95 9.39 -0.88
CA ASP A 110 -8.94 8.96 -2.28
C ASP A 110 -9.08 7.43 -2.38
N PHE A 111 -8.53 6.72 -1.38
CA PHE A 111 -8.52 5.26 -1.34
C PHE A 111 -9.79 4.66 -0.70
N LYS A 112 -10.39 5.35 0.27
CA LYS A 112 -11.56 4.88 1.02
C LYS A 112 -12.74 4.45 0.12
N PRO A 113 -13.12 5.18 -0.94
CA PRO A 113 -14.22 4.77 -1.82
C PRO A 113 -13.95 3.43 -2.50
N ILE A 114 -12.73 3.21 -3.00
CA ILE A 114 -12.32 2.01 -3.73
C ILE A 114 -12.50 0.76 -2.87
N ILE A 115 -11.98 0.80 -1.63
CA ILE A 115 -12.08 -0.35 -0.72
C ILE A 115 -13.51 -0.54 -0.18
N THR A 116 -14.28 0.54 -0.07
CA THR A 116 -15.70 0.48 0.34
C THR A 116 -16.54 -0.23 -0.72
N GLU A 117 -16.32 0.10 -2.00
CA GLU A 117 -17.02 -0.54 -3.12
C GLU A 117 -16.66 -2.02 -3.23
N TRP A 118 -15.36 -2.35 -3.15
CA TRP A 118 -14.90 -3.73 -3.15
C TRP A 118 -15.49 -4.55 -2.00
N HIS A 119 -15.46 -4.02 -0.77
CA HIS A 119 -15.96 -4.75 0.42
C HIS A 119 -17.46 -5.08 0.30
N LYS A 120 -18.27 -4.17 -0.24
CA LYS A 120 -19.69 -4.39 -0.50
C LYS A 120 -19.94 -5.51 -1.52
N ARG A 121 -19.09 -5.62 -2.54
CA ARG A 121 -19.25 -6.62 -3.61
C ARG A 121 -18.89 -8.03 -3.14
N GLU A 122 -17.82 -8.17 -2.37
CA GLU A 122 -17.28 -9.48 -1.96
C GLU A 122 -17.97 -10.09 -0.72
N ASN A 123 -18.97 -9.41 -0.14
CA ASN A 123 -19.72 -9.83 1.04
C ASN A 123 -18.83 -10.39 2.18
N MET A 124 -17.84 -9.59 2.57
CA MET A 124 -16.81 -9.99 3.53
C MET A 124 -17.36 -10.26 4.94
N ILE A 125 -16.80 -11.27 5.60
CA ILE A 125 -17.22 -11.75 6.93
C ILE A 125 -16.92 -10.72 8.05
N TYR A 126 -15.96 -9.83 7.83
CA TYR A 126 -15.54 -8.82 8.81
C TYR A 126 -16.09 -7.42 8.50
N ALA A 127 -16.27 -6.62 9.55
CA ALA A 127 -16.88 -5.30 9.43
C ALA A 127 -16.04 -4.34 8.58
N MET A 128 -16.69 -3.62 7.66
CA MET A 128 -16.05 -2.60 6.81
C MET A 128 -15.32 -1.53 7.64
N LYS A 129 -15.91 -1.11 8.77
CA LYS A 129 -15.32 -0.10 9.66
C LYS A 129 -13.96 -0.55 10.21
N GLU A 130 -13.82 -1.83 10.56
CA GLU A 130 -12.55 -2.39 11.06
C GLU A 130 -11.49 -2.42 9.95
N LEU A 131 -11.85 -2.90 8.75
CA LEU A 131 -10.94 -2.90 7.60
C LEU A 131 -10.42 -1.49 7.30
N LEU A 132 -11.33 -0.52 7.24
CA LEU A 132 -11.01 0.88 6.99
C LEU A 132 -10.07 1.45 8.05
N ASP A 133 -10.31 1.17 9.33
CA ASP A 133 -9.44 1.63 10.42
C ASP A 133 -8.05 1.00 10.35
N ILE A 134 -7.96 -0.31 10.14
CA ILE A 134 -6.69 -1.03 10.00
C ILE A 134 -5.90 -0.46 8.82
N VAL A 135 -6.51 -0.34 7.64
CA VAL A 135 -5.86 0.22 6.44
C VAL A 135 -5.39 1.65 6.68
N ARG A 136 -6.21 2.51 7.29
CA ARG A 136 -5.83 3.89 7.61
C ARG A 136 -4.64 3.95 8.55
N LYS A 137 -4.60 3.09 9.56
CA LYS A 137 -3.52 3.06 10.57
C LYS A 137 -2.25 2.38 10.06
N SER A 138 -2.37 1.36 9.21
CA SER A 138 -1.23 0.57 8.74
C SER A 138 -0.59 1.12 7.47
N CYS A 139 -1.36 1.66 6.54
CA CYS A 139 -0.87 2.07 5.22
C CYS A 139 -0.65 3.57 5.09
N PHE A 140 -1.43 4.39 5.79
CA PHE A 140 -1.34 5.85 5.72
C PHE A 140 -0.61 6.43 6.94
N TYR A 141 0.16 7.48 6.72
CA TYR A 141 0.96 8.15 7.74
C TYR A 141 0.42 9.55 8.05
N LYS A 142 1.21 10.44 8.66
CA LYS A 142 0.85 11.82 9.01
C LYS A 142 -0.04 12.49 7.94
N TYR A 143 -1.11 13.14 8.40
CA TYR A 143 -2.13 13.77 7.55
C TYR A 143 -2.85 12.81 6.60
N ASP A 144 -2.86 11.52 6.93
CA ASP A 144 -3.46 10.43 6.15
C ASP A 144 -2.98 10.37 4.70
N LYS A 145 -1.68 10.64 4.52
CA LYS A 145 -1.00 10.54 3.23
C LYS A 145 -0.25 9.22 3.13
N LEU A 146 -0.22 8.64 1.93
CA LEU A 146 0.54 7.42 1.68
C LEU A 146 2.04 7.75 1.74
N PRO A 147 2.80 7.16 2.68
CA PRO A 147 4.22 7.43 2.80
C PRO A 147 4.99 6.76 1.66
N ILE A 148 6.13 7.34 1.30
CA ILE A 148 7.09 6.67 0.41
C ILE A 148 7.71 5.51 1.20
N GLY A 149 7.32 4.29 0.85
CA GLY A 149 7.91 3.07 1.42
C GLY A 149 9.26 2.72 0.83
N TYR A 150 9.94 1.77 1.45
CA TYR A 150 11.15 1.18 0.89
C TYR A 150 10.79 0.23 -0.25
N ARG A 151 11.45 0.35 -1.40
CA ARG A 151 11.36 -0.66 -2.47
C ARG A 151 11.96 -1.95 -1.90
N ARG A 152 11.20 -3.05 -1.85
CA ARG A 152 11.82 -4.38 -1.70
C ARG A 152 12.91 -4.43 -2.77
N LEU A 153 14.17 -4.54 -2.35
CA LEU A 153 15.22 -5.01 -3.24
C LEU A 153 14.70 -6.37 -3.70
N SER A 154 14.20 -6.42 -4.94
CA SER A 154 13.75 -7.67 -5.52
C SER A 154 14.91 -8.64 -5.45
N ARG A 155 14.61 -9.88 -5.03
CA ARG A 155 15.48 -11.02 -5.26
C ARG A 155 15.84 -11.12 -6.74
#